data_AF-K2GRD7-F1
#
_entry.id   AF-K2GRD7-F1
#
_cell.length_a   1.000
_cell.length_b   1.000
_cell.length_c   1.000
_cell.angle_alpha   90.00
_cell.angle_beta   90.00
_cell.angle_gamma   90.00
#
_symmetry.space_group_name_H-M   'P 1'
#
loop_
_entity.id
_entity.type
_entity.pdbx_description
1 polymer ?
#
loop_
_entity_poly.entity_id
_entity_poly.type
_entity_poly.pdbx_seq_one_letter_code
_entity_poly.pdbx_strand_id
1 'polypeptide(L)'
;MEKYTCHDCGKAIESNEEYMPYKVGNEVYNKCKACHQKDSVLRNFQETEVYSRVVGYIRPVKQWNKGKQAEFSDRKEYVPEGSACGACC
;
A
#
# COMPACT_ATOMS: atom_id res chain seq x y z
N MET A 1 -12.19 7.05 -29.78
CA MET A 1 -11.09 6.07 -29.66
C MET A 1 -10.81 5.88 -28.18
N GLU A 2 -11.28 4.78 -27.61
CA GLU A 2 -11.01 4.42 -26.22
C GLU A 2 -9.54 4.03 -26.12
N LYS A 3 -8.74 4.84 -25.43
CA LYS A 3 -7.32 4.56 -25.17
C LYS A 3 -7.25 3.74 -23.89
N TYR A 4 -7.02 2.44 -24.00
CA TYR A 4 -6.77 1.60 -22.82
C TYR A 4 -5.40 1.93 -22.25
N THR A 5 -5.27 1.99 -20.92
CA THR A 5 -4.00 2.27 -20.26
C THR A 5 -3.49 1.00 -19.57
N CYS A 6 -2.21 0.68 -19.77
CA CYS A 6 -1.58 -0.45 -19.12
C CYS A 6 -1.41 -0.18 -17.62
N HIS A 7 -1.87 -1.11 -16.77
CA HIS A 7 -1.78 -1.05 -15.32
C HIS A 7 -0.34 -0.96 -14.81
N ASP A 8 0.59 -1.72 -15.38
CA ASP A 8 1.95 -1.81 -14.82
C ASP A 8 2.91 -0.71 -15.28
N CYS A 9 2.82 -0.27 -16.54
CA CYS A 9 3.74 0.73 -17.11
C CYS A 9 3.10 2.09 -17.40
N GLY A 10 1.77 2.22 -17.25
CA GLY A 10 1.04 3.47 -17.52
C GLY A 10 0.99 3.88 -18.99
N LYS A 11 1.48 3.07 -19.92
CA LYS A 11 1.44 3.37 -21.36
C LYS A 11 0.02 3.25 -21.90
N ALA A 12 -0.36 4.18 -22.77
CA ALA A 12 -1.57 4.05 -23.58
C ALA A 12 -1.34 2.96 -24.64
N ILE A 13 -2.29 2.03 -24.73
CA ILE A 13 -2.30 0.93 -25.67
C ILE A 13 -3.01 1.43 -26.93
N GLU A 14 -2.33 1.39 -28.07
CA GLU A 14 -2.92 1.75 -29.35
C GLU A 14 -3.84 0.64 -29.88
N SER A 15 -4.76 0.97 -30.78
CA SER A 15 -5.78 0.04 -31.29
C SER A 15 -5.23 -1.21 -32.00
N ASN A 16 -3.94 -1.22 -32.36
CA ASN A 16 -3.27 -2.32 -33.05
C ASN A 16 -2.26 -3.06 -32.16
N GLU A 17 -2.19 -2.72 -30.86
CA GLU A 17 -1.26 -3.34 -29.91
C GLU A 17 -1.99 -4.40 -29.07
N GLU A 18 -1.41 -5.60 -28.98
CA GLU A 18 -1.97 -6.69 -28.18
C GLU A 18 -1.91 -6.37 -26.67
N TYR A 19 -3.03 -6.57 -25.99
CA TYR A 19 -3.17 -6.39 -24.54
C TYR A 19 -3.91 -7.55 -23.88
N MET A 20 -3.63 -7.75 -22.59
CA MET A 20 -4.23 -8.78 -21.76
C MET A 20 -5.15 -8.14 -20.71
N PRO A 21 -6.47 -8.36 -20.77
CA PRO A 21 -7.42 -7.85 -19.78
C PRO A 21 -7.53 -8.77 -18.56
N TYR A 22 -7.60 -8.18 -17.37
CA TYR A 22 -7.82 -8.84 -16.10
C TYR A 22 -9.11 -8.30 -15.47
N LYS A 23 -10.05 -9.20 -15.17
CA LYS A 23 -11.31 -8.83 -14.54
C LYS A 23 -11.22 -9.04 -13.03
N VAL A 24 -11.35 -7.95 -12.27
CA VAL A 24 -11.39 -7.99 -10.81
C VAL A 24 -12.75 -7.43 -10.38
N GLY A 25 -13.69 -8.33 -10.08
CA GLY A 25 -15.08 -7.93 -9.80
C GLY A 25 -15.72 -7.24 -11.01
N ASN A 26 -16.06 -5.95 -10.85
CA ASN A 26 -16.63 -5.10 -11.89
C ASN A 26 -15.60 -4.25 -12.64
N GLU A 27 -14.34 -4.21 -12.18
CA GLU A 27 -13.29 -3.41 -12.79
C GLU A 27 -12.45 -4.25 -13.75
N VAL A 28 -11.96 -3.61 -14.82
CA VAL A 28 -11.12 -4.25 -15.83
C VAL A 28 -9.77 -3.54 -15.89
N TYR A 29 -8.71 -4.29 -15.59
CA TYR A 29 -7.33 -3.84 -15.65
C TYR A 29 -6.65 -4.40 -16.89
N ASN A 30 -6.03 -3.55 -17.71
CA ASN A 30 -5.37 -3.98 -18.93
C ASN A 30 -3.84 -3.99 -18.73
N LYS A 31 -3.16 -5.01 -19.22
CA LYS A 31 -1.68 -5.03 -19.33
C LYS A 31 -1.26 -5.13 -20.78
N CYS A 32 -0.21 -4.41 -21.19
CA CYS A 32 0.39 -4.64 -22.51
C CYS A 32 1.12 -5.99 -22.56
N LYS A 33 1.32 -6.53 -23.76
CA LYS A 33 2.03 -7.79 -23.99
C LYS A 33 3.39 -7.86 -23.29
N ALA A 34 4.17 -6.78 -23.34
CA ALA A 34 5.50 -6.72 -22.72
C ALA A 34 5.44 -6.82 -21.18
N CYS A 35 4.49 -6.12 -20.53
CA CYS A 35 4.31 -6.19 -19.08
C CYS A 35 3.77 -7.55 -18.65
N HIS A 36 2.82 -8.12 -19.38
CA HIS A 36 2.28 -9.45 -19.09
C HIS A 36 3.34 -10.55 -19.21
N GLN A 37 4.21 -10.48 -20.22
CA GLN A 37 5.31 -11.43 -20.38
C GLN A 37 6.36 -11.30 -19.28
N LYS A 38 6.58 -10.10 -18.75
CA LYS A 38 7.51 -9.86 -17.63
C LYS A 38 6.96 -10.34 -16.30
N ASP A 39 5.71 -10.01 -15.99
CA ASP A 39 4.98 -10.52 -14.82
C ASP A 39 3.50 -10.72 -15.18
N SER A 40 3.11 -11.99 -15.26
CA SER A 40 1.75 -12.40 -15.59
C SER A 40 0.76 -12.15 -14.45
N VAL A 41 1.23 -11.78 -13.25
CA VAL A 41 0.41 -11.52 -12.07
C VAL A 41 0.00 -10.05 -11.98
N LEU A 42 -1.29 -9.79 -11.80
CA LEU A 42 -1.79 -8.45 -11.47
C LEU A 42 -1.49 -8.15 -9.99
N ARG A 43 -0.49 -7.31 -9.73
CA ARG A 43 -0.11 -6.86 -8.37
C ARG A 43 -0.64 -5.46 -8.11
N ASN A 44 -0.86 -5.11 -6.84
CA ASN A 44 -1.23 -3.75 -6.42
C ASN A 44 -2.50 -3.17 -7.05
N PHE A 45 -3.41 -4.03 -7.56
CA PHE A 45 -4.71 -3.59 -8.10
C PHE A 45 -5.68 -3.16 -6.99
N GLN A 46 -5.41 -3.55 -5.74
CA GLN A 46 -6.22 -3.19 -4.58
C GLN A 46 -5.29 -2.79 -3.43
N GLU A 47 -5.70 -1.79 -2.67
CA GLU A 47 -5.04 -1.45 -1.42
C GLU A 47 -5.11 -2.61 -0.42
N THR A 48 -3.96 -2.99 0.12
CA THR A 48 -3.89 -4.00 1.18
C THR A 48 -4.14 -3.34 2.54
N GLU A 49 -5.01 -3.93 3.35
CA GLU A 49 -5.19 -3.50 4.73
C GLU A 49 -4.10 -4.13 5.63
N VAL A 50 -3.27 -3.27 6.22
CA VAL A 50 -2.19 -3.70 7.10
C VAL A 50 -2.67 -3.76 8.54
N TYR A 51 -2.42 -4.88 9.19
CA TYR A 51 -2.72 -5.09 10.60
C TYR A 51 -1.44 -5.23 11.43
N SER A 52 -1.47 -4.69 12.64
CA SER A 52 -0.36 -4.80 13.60
C SER A 52 -0.86 -5.11 15.01
N ARG A 53 -0.02 -5.76 15.82
CA ARG A 53 -0.30 -6.11 17.21
C ARG A 53 0.35 -5.07 18.13
N VAL A 54 -0.48 -4.25 18.78
CA VAL A 54 0.01 -3.16 19.68
C VAL A 54 -0.20 -3.49 21.16
N VAL A 55 -1.39 -3.95 21.55
CA VAL A 55 -1.77 -4.20 22.96
C VAL A 55 -2.27 -5.64 23.19
N GLY A 56 -1.66 -6.60 22.48
CA GLY A 56 -1.97 -8.03 22.63
C GLY A 56 -2.94 -8.61 21.58
N TYR A 57 -3.67 -7.79 20.82
CA TYR A 57 -4.48 -8.25 19.67
C TYR A 57 -4.15 -7.48 18.38
N ILE A 58 -4.59 -8.05 17.26
CA ILE A 58 -4.35 -7.56 15.90
C ILE A 58 -5.36 -6.44 15.57
N ARG A 59 -4.90 -5.25 15.20
CA ARG A 59 -5.75 -4.11 14.83
C ARG A 59 -5.34 -3.46 13.51
N PRO A 60 -6.28 -2.92 12.70
CA PRO A 60 -5.95 -2.23 11.46
C PRO A 60 -5.12 -0.98 11.74
N VAL A 61 -4.01 -0.83 11.03
CA VAL A 61 -3.14 0.35 11.14
C VAL A 61 -3.82 1.58 10.56
N LYS A 62 -4.67 1.42 9.53
CA LYS A 62 -5.46 2.51 8.93
C LYS A 62 -6.36 3.24 9.96
N GLN A 63 -6.69 2.62 11.09
CA GLN A 63 -7.50 3.22 12.17
C GLN A 63 -6.69 4.13 13.12
N TRP A 64 -5.47 4.54 12.75
CA TRP A 64 -4.65 5.52 13.44
C TRP A 64 -5.12 6.96 13.16
N ASN A 65 -6.28 7.31 13.72
CA ASN A 65 -6.92 8.60 13.51
C ASN A 65 -6.21 9.76 14.25
N LYS A 66 -6.65 11.00 13.98
CA LYS A 66 -6.11 12.23 14.59
C LYS A 66 -6.14 12.21 16.13
N GLY A 67 -7.18 11.65 16.74
CA GLY A 67 -7.30 11.57 18.20
C GLY A 67 -6.21 10.69 18.81
N LYS A 68 -5.99 9.50 18.26
CA LYS A 68 -4.93 8.60 18.73
C LYS A 68 -3.53 9.17 18.51
N GLN A 69 -3.33 9.95 17.44
CA GLN A 69 -2.09 10.69 17.20
C GLN A 69 -1.83 11.73 18.28
N ALA A 70 -2.86 12.51 18.66
CA ALA A 70 -2.76 13.47 19.75
C ALA A 70 -2.51 12.78 21.10
N GLU A 71 -3.29 11.75 21.42
CA GLU A 71 -3.11 10.95 22.64
C GLU A 71 -1.70 10.35 22.74
N PHE A 72 -1.07 10.01 21.60
CA PHE A 72 0.30 9.50 21.58
C PHE A 72 1.33 10.60 21.85
N SER A 73 1.13 11.79 21.28
CA SER A 73 1.98 12.96 21.57
C SER A 73 1.96 13.36 23.04
N ASP A 74 0.84 13.13 23.72
CA ASP A 74 0.70 13.42 25.16
C ASP A 74 1.37 12.36 26.07
N ARG A 75 1.83 11.23 25.51
CA ARG A 75 2.49 10.18 26.30
C ARG A 75 3.86 10.64 26.78
N LYS A 76 4.15 10.34 28.03
CA LYS A 76 5.46 10.57 28.64
C LYS A 76 6.11 9.23 28.93
N GLU A 77 7.36 9.10 28.53
CA GLU A 77 8.18 7.95 28.88
C GLU A 77 8.53 8.02 30.37
N TYR A 78 8.48 6.87 31.04
CA TYR A 78 8.97 6.77 32.40
C TYR A 78 10.50 6.68 32.35
N VAL A 79 11.17 7.71 32.85
CA VAL A 79 12.62 7.70 33.04
C VAL A 79 12.90 7.25 34.48
N PRO A 80 13.49 6.07 34.72
CA PRO A 80 13.85 5.66 36.06
C PRO A 80 14.95 6.57 36.61
N GLU A 81 14.82 6.97 37.88
CA GLU A 81 15.82 7.79 38.55
C GLU A 81 17.17 7.04 38.58
N GLY A 82 18.16 7.56 37.86
CA GLY A 82 19.50 6.97 37.72
C GLY A 82 19.90 6.51 36.32
N SER A 83 19.00 6.51 35.34
CA SER A 83 19.33 6.19 33.94
C SER A 83 19.86 7.41 33.18
N ALA A 84 21.09 7.81 33.47
CA ALA A 84 21.85 8.69 32.59
C ALA A 84 22.39 7.87 31.40
N CYS A 85 21.57 7.60 30.40
CA CYS A 85 22.05 7.27 29.05
C CYS A 85 21.77 8.45 28.13
N GLY A 86 22.43 9.57 28.42
CA GLY A 86 22.54 10.71 27.52
C GLY A 86 23.87 10.65 26.80
N ALA A 87 24.00 9.77 25.79
CA ALA A 87 25.01 9.85 24.71
C ALA A 87 25.00 8.54 23.91
N CYS A 88 24.01 8.36 23.04
CA CYS A 88 24.12 7.52 21.84
C CYS A 88 23.14 8.04 20.80
N CYS A 89 23.39 9.27 20.36
CA CYS A 89 23.00 9.78 19.04
C CYS A 89 24.29 10.26 18.37
#